data_AF-A0A859FHH2-F1
#
_entry.id   AF-A0A859FHH2-F1
#
_cell.length_a   1.000
_cell.length_b   1.000
_cell.length_c   1.000
_cell.angle_alpha   90.00
_cell.angle_beta   90.00
_cell.angle_gamma   90.00
#
_symmetry.space_group_name_H-M   'P 1'
#
loop_
_entity.id
_entity.type
_entity.pdbx_description
1 polymer ?
#
loop_
_entity_poly.entity_id
_entity_poly.type
_entity_poly.pdbx_seq_one_letter_code
_entity_poly.pdbx_strand_id
1 'polypeptide(L)'
;MAEIFKFFNSNPAIDDRRFVQAADFANYFSQVLSTGIISIDNEAGLRVTADGTNMQTTVDVGGALMEGYQYTNTTPLQLTHDLPEADTDRIDRVVLRLDKSAQNRFIRAFIVKGEPSATPEPPELTRTSLVYELSLAQVYLTANTSTIPATDVTDERLDEELCGIVSSLITIPTSQFLQEWETYFTGLQASLDGATDEYEQEIEDARAQLQQDLLDFEQEFRDWFDQQQTEGFVLASEKGQPGGVETYDDAIAHKEEFTQHEGKTVTEAHEPLFGAYREEISTVSGTGTVTLNADNSPAYRLTMAGTTTLNLSTTSSEVVSLSVFLEQGGTAHPITFSSAIKWRGGEIPDVSEPNFTYALTFITYNGGTTWLGFLAGDFDVS
;
A
#
# COMPACT_ATOMS: atom_id res chain seq x y z
N MET A 1 -21.79 6.46 29.71
CA MET A 1 -20.72 5.49 30.02
C MET A 1 -19.77 5.49 28.83
N ALA A 2 -18.46 5.53 29.04
CA ALA A 2 -17.49 5.71 27.96
C ALA A 2 -17.20 4.43 27.17
N GLU A 3 -17.32 3.27 27.81
CA GLU A 3 -16.99 1.97 27.24
C GLU A 3 -18.20 1.02 27.34
N ILE A 4 -18.45 0.27 26.28
CA ILE A 4 -19.54 -0.71 26.20
C ILE A 4 -18.97 -2.01 25.65
N PHE A 5 -19.11 -3.10 26.40
CA PHE A 5 -18.69 -4.44 26.01
C PHE A 5 -19.91 -5.37 26.01
N LYS A 6 -20.03 -6.23 24.99
CA LYS A 6 -21.22 -7.09 24.75
C LYS A 6 -20.81 -8.54 24.47
N PHE A 7 -21.79 -9.45 24.52
CA PHE A 7 -21.66 -10.89 24.19
C PHE A 7 -20.74 -11.73 25.10
N PHE A 8 -20.62 -11.36 26.37
CA PHE A 8 -19.95 -12.18 27.38
C PHE A 8 -20.96 -13.03 28.14
N ASN A 9 -20.53 -14.22 28.56
CA ASN A 9 -21.32 -15.09 29.42
C ASN A 9 -21.58 -14.44 30.78
N SER A 10 -22.75 -14.73 31.35
CA SER A 10 -23.02 -14.41 32.76
C SER A 10 -22.11 -15.24 33.67
N ASN A 11 -21.67 -14.66 34.78
CA ASN A 11 -20.92 -15.35 35.82
C ASN A 11 -21.71 -15.36 37.15
N PRO A 12 -22.44 -16.45 37.45
CA PRO A 12 -23.25 -16.53 38.66
C PRO A 12 -22.42 -16.61 39.94
N ALA A 13 -21.14 -17.00 39.87
CA ALA A 13 -20.27 -17.10 41.05
C ALA A 13 -19.91 -15.73 41.65
N ILE A 14 -20.02 -14.66 40.86
CA ILE A 14 -19.80 -13.28 41.29
C ILE A 14 -21.07 -12.42 41.15
N ASP A 15 -22.22 -13.06 40.94
CA ASP A 15 -23.52 -12.41 40.65
C ASP A 15 -23.51 -11.43 39.46
N ASP A 16 -22.64 -11.67 38.47
CA ASP A 16 -22.63 -10.91 37.21
C ASP A 16 -23.62 -11.55 36.22
N ARG A 17 -24.85 -11.03 36.21
CA ARG A 17 -25.90 -11.42 35.27
C ARG A 17 -25.92 -10.47 34.09
N ARG A 18 -25.66 -11.01 32.89
CA ARG A 18 -25.65 -10.26 31.63
C ARG A 18 -26.86 -10.64 30.79
N PHE A 19 -27.60 -9.63 30.33
CA PHE A 19 -28.72 -9.78 29.43
C PHE A 19 -28.34 -9.18 28.08
N VAL A 20 -28.49 -9.96 27.01
CA VAL A 20 -28.27 -9.50 25.64
C VAL A 20 -29.62 -9.40 24.96
N GLN A 21 -29.94 -8.22 24.44
CA GLN A 21 -31.19 -7.96 23.74
C GLN A 21 -31.01 -8.17 22.23
N ALA A 22 -32.11 -8.36 21.50
CA ALA A 22 -32.08 -8.45 20.04
C ALA A 22 -31.49 -7.18 19.40
N ALA A 23 -31.72 -6.00 20.00
CA ALA A 23 -31.13 -4.75 19.56
C ALA A 23 -29.59 -4.74 19.70
N ASP A 24 -29.02 -5.49 20.66
CA ASP A 24 -27.56 -5.60 20.78
C ASP A 24 -26.96 -6.36 19.60
N PHE A 25 -27.63 -7.42 19.14
CA PHE A 25 -27.23 -8.17 17.95
C PHE A 25 -27.41 -7.36 16.68
N ALA A 26 -28.54 -6.68 16.50
CA ALA A 26 -28.76 -5.81 15.35
C ALA A 26 -27.68 -4.72 15.26
N ASN A 27 -27.37 -4.05 16.38
CA ASN A 27 -26.28 -3.09 16.45
C ASN A 27 -24.93 -3.70 16.05
N TYR A 28 -24.61 -4.91 16.51
CA TYR A 28 -23.37 -5.60 16.11
C TYR A 28 -23.33 -5.86 14.59
N PHE A 29 -24.38 -6.45 14.01
CA PHE A 29 -24.40 -6.73 12.57
C PHE A 29 -24.37 -5.46 11.73
N SER A 30 -25.01 -4.38 12.17
CA SER A 30 -24.98 -3.09 11.46
C SER A 30 -23.59 -2.45 11.38
N GLN A 31 -22.63 -2.88 12.23
CA GLN A 31 -21.25 -2.39 12.17
C GLN A 31 -20.42 -3.10 11.10
N VAL A 32 -20.83 -4.30 10.68
CA VAL A 32 -20.04 -5.16 9.80
C VAL A 32 -20.72 -5.42 8.45
N LEU A 33 -22.04 -5.24 8.36
CA LEU A 33 -22.84 -5.42 7.17
C LEU A 33 -23.69 -4.19 6.89
N SER A 34 -23.73 -3.77 5.63
CA SER A 34 -24.57 -2.66 5.18
C SER A 34 -26.05 -3.02 5.17
N THR A 35 -26.90 -1.99 5.04
CA THR A 35 -28.34 -2.18 4.79
C THR A 35 -28.57 -2.42 3.31
N GLY A 36 -29.41 -3.39 2.97
CA GLY A 36 -29.79 -3.70 1.59
C GLY A 36 -30.50 -5.04 1.44
N ILE A 37 -30.73 -5.47 0.20
CA ILE A 37 -31.20 -6.83 -0.09
C ILE A 37 -30.05 -7.84 -0.11
N ILE A 38 -30.33 -9.06 0.31
CA ILE A 38 -29.36 -10.15 0.32
C ILE A 38 -29.35 -10.80 -1.07
N SER A 39 -28.20 -10.79 -1.72
CA SER A 39 -27.95 -11.59 -2.93
C SER A 39 -27.40 -12.97 -2.56
N ILE A 40 -27.95 -14.02 -3.14
CA ILE A 40 -27.44 -15.40 -3.04
C ILE A 40 -27.07 -15.84 -4.45
N ASP A 41 -25.89 -16.43 -4.62
CA ASP A 41 -25.39 -16.90 -5.93
C ASP A 41 -25.42 -15.82 -7.04
N ASN A 42 -25.12 -14.58 -6.67
CA ASN A 42 -25.19 -13.38 -7.53
C ASN A 42 -26.59 -13.01 -8.05
N GLU A 43 -27.66 -13.58 -7.47
CA GLU A 43 -29.03 -13.17 -7.78
C GLU A 43 -29.62 -12.36 -6.63
N ALA A 44 -30.09 -11.16 -6.97
CA ALA A 44 -30.86 -10.30 -6.09
C ALA A 44 -32.29 -10.87 -5.94
N GLY A 45 -32.65 -11.28 -4.72
CA GLY A 45 -34.02 -11.70 -4.38
C GLY A 45 -35.01 -10.52 -4.26
N LEU A 46 -36.24 -10.81 -3.85
CA LEU A 46 -37.29 -9.80 -3.59
C LEU A 46 -37.67 -8.95 -4.82
N ARG A 47 -37.55 -9.50 -6.03
CA ARG A 47 -37.95 -8.81 -7.25
C ARG A 47 -39.45 -8.55 -7.24
N VAL A 48 -39.85 -7.35 -7.65
CA VAL A 48 -41.26 -6.99 -7.82
C VAL A 48 -41.65 -7.19 -9.28
N THR A 49 -42.77 -7.88 -9.51
CA THR A 49 -43.31 -8.12 -10.86
C THR A 49 -44.83 -7.92 -10.87
N ALA A 50 -45.39 -7.71 -12.05
CA ALA A 50 -46.83 -7.70 -12.27
C ALA A 50 -47.15 -8.57 -13.50
N ASP A 51 -48.33 -9.19 -13.51
CA ASP A 51 -48.74 -10.12 -14.56
C ASP A 51 -49.67 -9.51 -15.62
N GLY A 52 -50.09 -8.25 -15.44
CA GLY A 52 -51.02 -7.56 -16.34
C GLY A 52 -52.47 -8.00 -16.21
N THR A 53 -52.83 -8.83 -15.23
CA THR A 53 -54.18 -9.40 -15.11
C THR A 53 -55.07 -8.70 -14.09
N ASN A 54 -54.46 -8.06 -13.09
CA ASN A 54 -55.17 -7.44 -11.96
C ASN A 54 -54.32 -6.31 -11.34
N MET A 55 -54.87 -5.66 -10.30
CA MET A 55 -54.19 -4.59 -9.55
C MET A 55 -53.27 -5.15 -8.45
N GLN A 56 -52.42 -6.12 -8.77
CA GLN A 56 -51.48 -6.70 -7.82
C GLN A 56 -50.06 -6.72 -8.38
N THR A 57 -49.11 -6.55 -7.46
CA THR A 57 -47.70 -6.83 -7.68
C THR A 57 -47.28 -8.01 -6.82
N THR A 58 -46.39 -8.84 -7.36
CA THR A 58 -45.79 -9.99 -6.68
C THR A 58 -44.36 -9.65 -6.29
N VAL A 59 -44.04 -9.77 -4.99
CA VAL A 59 -42.67 -9.74 -4.49
C VAL A 59 -42.15 -11.17 -4.39
N ASP A 60 -41.10 -11.48 -5.14
CA ASP A 60 -40.48 -12.80 -5.15
C ASP A 60 -39.84 -13.18 -3.81
N VAL A 61 -39.41 -14.43 -3.70
CA VAL A 61 -38.65 -14.91 -2.55
C VAL A 61 -37.31 -14.20 -2.44
N GLY A 62 -36.79 -14.05 -1.23
CA GLY A 62 -35.51 -13.40 -0.98
C GLY A 62 -35.35 -12.91 0.44
N GLY A 63 -34.26 -12.23 0.72
CA GLY A 63 -33.97 -11.68 2.04
C GLY A 63 -33.43 -10.26 1.97
N ALA A 64 -33.44 -9.59 3.11
CA ALA A 64 -32.83 -8.28 3.29
C ALA A 64 -32.24 -8.17 4.69
N LEU A 65 -31.26 -7.29 4.83
CA LEU A 65 -30.71 -6.87 6.11
C LEU A 65 -30.89 -5.35 6.22
N MET A 66 -31.56 -4.88 7.26
CA MET A 66 -31.83 -3.46 7.48
C MET A 66 -31.38 -3.08 8.88
N GLU A 67 -30.36 -2.23 8.98
CA GLU A 67 -29.75 -1.81 10.25
C GLU A 67 -29.43 -3.01 11.18
N GLY A 68 -28.96 -4.11 10.59
CA GLY A 68 -28.65 -5.37 11.29
C GLY A 68 -29.86 -6.24 11.66
N TYR A 69 -31.08 -5.83 11.34
CA TYR A 69 -32.29 -6.66 11.45
C TYR A 69 -32.52 -7.43 10.15
N GLN A 70 -32.85 -8.72 10.27
CA GLN A 70 -33.04 -9.60 9.12
C GLN A 70 -34.50 -9.70 8.69
N TYR A 71 -34.71 -9.76 7.38
CA TYR A 71 -35.97 -10.10 6.73
C TYR A 71 -35.80 -11.27 5.75
N THR A 72 -36.81 -12.13 5.67
CA THR A 72 -36.88 -13.20 4.68
C THR A 72 -38.32 -13.34 4.18
N ASN A 73 -38.51 -13.24 2.87
CA ASN A 73 -39.73 -13.66 2.19
C ASN A 73 -39.54 -15.07 1.62
N THR A 74 -40.30 -16.04 2.12
CA THR A 74 -40.12 -17.46 1.77
C THR A 74 -41.01 -17.93 0.63
N THR A 75 -42.04 -17.15 0.28
CA THR A 75 -42.99 -17.46 -0.81
C THR A 75 -43.34 -16.18 -1.55
N PRO A 76 -43.68 -16.21 -2.86
CA PRO A 76 -44.13 -15.04 -3.58
C PRO A 76 -45.28 -14.32 -2.84
N LEU A 77 -45.08 -13.05 -2.52
CA LEU A 77 -45.99 -12.24 -1.72
C LEU A 77 -46.77 -11.29 -2.63
N GLN A 78 -48.10 -11.42 -2.64
CA GLN A 78 -48.96 -10.54 -3.41
C GLN A 78 -49.32 -9.29 -2.62
N LEU A 79 -49.16 -8.12 -3.24
CA LEU A 79 -49.56 -6.82 -2.71
C LEU A 79 -50.61 -6.22 -3.64
N THR A 80 -51.77 -5.84 -3.09
CA THR A 80 -52.87 -5.26 -3.87
C THR A 80 -52.81 -3.74 -3.81
N HIS A 81 -52.76 -3.11 -4.97
CA HIS A 81 -52.82 -1.66 -5.12
C HIS A 81 -54.28 -1.19 -5.11
N ASP A 82 -54.52 0.01 -4.56
CA ASP A 82 -55.80 0.69 -4.75
C ASP A 82 -56.00 1.02 -6.23
N LEU A 83 -57.25 1.08 -6.68
CA LEU A 83 -57.54 1.55 -8.05
C LEU A 83 -57.03 2.99 -8.26
N PRO A 84 -56.51 3.31 -9.46
CA PRO A 84 -56.13 4.67 -9.82
C PRO A 84 -57.38 5.54 -10.00
N GLU A 85 -57.19 6.86 -9.91
CA GLU A 85 -58.26 7.82 -10.17
C GLU A 85 -58.65 7.83 -11.66
N ALA A 86 -59.79 8.42 -11.99
CA ALA A 86 -60.33 8.37 -13.34
C ALA A 86 -59.51 9.17 -14.37
N ASP A 87 -58.92 10.30 -13.95
CA ASP A 87 -58.36 11.29 -14.88
C ASP A 87 -56.87 11.58 -14.66
N THR A 88 -56.25 10.99 -13.64
CA THR A 88 -54.87 11.28 -13.23
C THR A 88 -54.09 10.02 -12.92
N ASP A 89 -52.89 9.96 -13.45
CA ASP A 89 -51.94 8.87 -13.19
C ASP A 89 -51.31 9.04 -11.80
N ARG A 90 -50.72 7.97 -11.26
CA ARG A 90 -49.91 8.04 -10.05
C ARG A 90 -48.81 6.99 -10.07
N ILE A 91 -47.76 7.20 -9.27
CA ILE A 91 -46.72 6.20 -9.04
C ILE A 91 -46.85 5.72 -7.61
N ASP A 92 -47.13 4.43 -7.42
CA ASP A 92 -47.01 3.79 -6.11
C ASP A 92 -45.58 3.23 -5.97
N ARG A 93 -45.10 3.08 -4.74
CA ARG A 93 -43.78 2.51 -4.46
C ARG A 93 -43.90 1.29 -3.57
N VAL A 94 -43.35 0.16 -4.01
CA VAL A 94 -43.26 -1.05 -3.19
C VAL A 94 -41.98 -0.97 -2.38
N VAL A 95 -42.11 -0.90 -1.05
CA VAL A 95 -41.00 -0.70 -0.12
C VAL A 95 -40.90 -1.86 0.85
N LEU A 96 -39.69 -2.09 1.35
CA LEU A 96 -39.47 -2.86 2.56
C LEU A 96 -39.31 -1.89 3.73
N ARG A 97 -40.19 -1.98 4.73
CA ARG A 97 -40.21 -1.08 5.89
C ARG A 97 -39.76 -1.81 7.15
N LEU A 98 -38.67 -1.33 7.74
CA LEU A 98 -38.27 -1.61 9.11
C LEU A 98 -38.98 -0.63 10.04
N ASP A 99 -39.80 -1.14 10.96
CA ASP A 99 -40.39 -0.35 12.05
C ASP A 99 -39.87 -0.90 13.39
N LYS A 100 -39.22 -0.03 14.16
CA LYS A 100 -38.62 -0.30 15.47
C LYS A 100 -39.44 0.28 16.63
N SER A 101 -40.63 0.82 16.37
CA SER A 101 -41.47 1.37 17.43
C SER A 101 -41.88 0.30 18.44
N ALA A 102 -42.27 0.72 19.64
CA ALA A 102 -42.62 -0.25 20.69
C ALA A 102 -43.81 -1.15 20.29
N GLN A 103 -44.71 -0.63 19.44
CA GLN A 103 -45.93 -1.30 18.97
C GLN A 103 -45.71 -2.10 17.68
N ASN A 104 -44.77 -1.68 16.82
CA ASN A 104 -44.46 -2.34 15.56
C ASN A 104 -42.98 -2.74 15.56
N ARG A 105 -42.70 -4.04 15.47
CA ARG A 105 -41.33 -4.59 15.48
C ARG A 105 -41.19 -5.59 14.34
N PHE A 106 -41.15 -5.09 13.12
CA PHE A 106 -41.11 -5.92 11.94
C PHE A 106 -40.30 -5.29 10.83
N ILE A 107 -39.90 -6.14 9.89
CA ILE A 107 -39.60 -5.74 8.53
C ILE A 107 -40.66 -6.38 7.64
N ARG A 108 -41.39 -5.61 6.84
CA ARG A 108 -42.44 -6.12 5.93
C ARG A 108 -42.51 -5.29 4.66
N ALA A 109 -42.97 -5.91 3.58
CA ALA A 109 -43.24 -5.22 2.34
C ALA A 109 -44.54 -4.41 2.44
N PHE A 110 -44.54 -3.18 1.94
CA PHE A 110 -45.70 -2.28 1.87
C PHE A 110 -45.79 -1.61 0.51
N ILE A 111 -47.01 -1.19 0.17
CA ILE A 111 -47.22 -0.20 -0.88
C ILE A 111 -47.32 1.17 -0.21
N VAL A 112 -46.42 2.08 -0.59
CA VAL A 112 -46.57 3.51 -0.34
C VAL A 112 -47.31 4.09 -1.52
N LYS A 113 -48.52 4.58 -1.28
CA LYS A 113 -49.40 5.11 -2.31
C LYS A 113 -48.90 6.48 -2.78
N GLY A 114 -48.89 6.69 -4.09
CA GLY A 114 -48.61 7.97 -4.73
C GLY A 114 -49.75 8.96 -4.65
N GLU A 115 -49.42 10.23 -4.85
CA GLU A 115 -50.41 11.28 -5.07
C GLU A 115 -50.77 11.35 -6.57
N PRO A 116 -52.07 11.33 -6.93
CA PRO A 116 -52.49 11.45 -8.32
C PRO A 116 -52.11 12.81 -8.93
N SER A 117 -51.52 12.80 -10.13
CA SER A 117 -51.03 14.00 -10.82
C SER A 117 -50.94 13.78 -12.34
N ALA A 118 -50.93 14.88 -13.10
CA ALA A 118 -50.64 14.84 -14.54
C ALA A 118 -49.15 14.55 -14.83
N THR A 119 -48.28 14.82 -13.86
CA THR A 119 -46.85 14.46 -13.85
C THR A 119 -46.59 13.74 -12.54
N PRO A 120 -46.89 12.43 -12.46
CA PRO A 120 -46.78 11.68 -11.23
C PRO A 120 -45.31 11.53 -10.80
N GLU A 121 -45.07 11.63 -9.50
CA GLU A 121 -43.76 11.46 -8.89
C GLU A 121 -43.82 10.32 -7.86
N PRO A 122 -42.73 9.53 -7.71
CA PRO A 122 -42.68 8.45 -6.73
C PRO A 122 -42.70 8.99 -5.30
N PRO A 123 -43.43 8.36 -4.36
CA PRO A 123 -43.41 8.73 -2.94
C PRO A 123 -42.01 8.70 -2.32
N GLU A 124 -41.70 9.73 -1.54
CA GLU A 124 -40.48 9.82 -0.75
C GLU A 124 -40.35 8.66 0.27
N LEU A 125 -39.12 8.19 0.47
CA LEU A 125 -38.83 7.14 1.46
C LEU A 125 -38.76 7.72 2.87
N THR A 126 -39.37 7.04 3.83
CA THR A 126 -39.25 7.37 5.25
C THR A 126 -37.99 6.74 5.83
N ARG A 127 -37.00 7.57 6.17
CA ARG A 127 -35.72 7.15 6.80
C ARG A 127 -35.47 7.93 8.08
N THR A 128 -36.06 7.46 9.17
CA THR A 128 -35.97 8.03 10.51
C THR A 128 -35.38 7.02 11.49
N SER A 129 -35.14 7.42 12.74
CA SER A 129 -34.61 6.52 13.77
C SER A 129 -35.57 5.39 14.15
N LEU A 130 -36.86 5.49 13.84
CA LEU A 130 -37.89 4.48 14.18
C LEU A 130 -38.38 3.70 12.96
N VAL A 131 -38.52 4.38 11.83
CA VAL A 131 -38.99 3.79 10.57
C VAL A 131 -37.94 4.02 9.50
N TYR A 132 -37.49 2.94 8.86
CA TYR A 132 -36.54 2.99 7.76
C TYR A 132 -37.08 2.19 6.57
N GLU A 133 -37.00 2.75 5.36
CA GLU A 133 -37.53 2.13 4.14
C GLU A 133 -36.46 1.95 3.07
N LEU A 134 -36.54 0.80 2.38
CA LEU A 134 -35.82 0.50 1.14
C LEU A 134 -36.82 0.39 0.00
N SER A 135 -36.54 0.98 -1.15
CA SER A 135 -37.41 0.86 -2.31
C SER A 135 -37.10 -0.38 -3.13
N LEU A 136 -38.09 -1.26 -3.34
CA LEU A 136 -37.91 -2.42 -4.21
C LEU A 136 -38.27 -2.08 -5.66
N ALA A 137 -39.37 -1.35 -5.88
CA ALA A 137 -39.79 -0.94 -7.21
C ALA A 137 -40.77 0.24 -7.18
N GLN A 138 -40.80 0.99 -8.28
CA GLN A 138 -41.90 1.88 -8.61
C GLN A 138 -42.95 1.13 -9.44
N VAL A 139 -44.20 1.50 -9.26
CA VAL A 139 -45.35 0.95 -9.98
C VAL A 139 -46.14 2.10 -10.55
N TYR A 140 -46.05 2.30 -11.86
CA TYR A 140 -46.81 3.31 -12.58
C TYR A 140 -48.25 2.84 -12.74
N LEU A 141 -49.21 3.63 -12.29
CA LEU A 141 -50.63 3.36 -12.42
C LEU A 141 -51.26 4.39 -13.35
N THR A 142 -51.63 3.94 -14.54
CA THR A 142 -52.35 4.76 -15.52
C THR A 142 -53.79 4.97 -15.05
N ALA A 143 -54.32 6.17 -15.23
CA ALA A 143 -55.68 6.56 -14.89
C ALA A 143 -56.72 5.59 -15.46
N ASN A 144 -57.78 5.32 -14.68
CA ASN A 144 -58.91 4.49 -15.07
C ASN A 144 -58.53 3.06 -15.54
N THR A 145 -57.43 2.50 -15.04
CA THR A 145 -57.03 1.10 -15.29
C THR A 145 -57.41 0.18 -14.14
N SER A 146 -57.50 -1.12 -14.41
CA SER A 146 -57.76 -2.17 -13.42
C SER A 146 -56.72 -3.30 -13.47
N THR A 147 -55.61 -3.07 -14.16
CA THR A 147 -54.50 -4.02 -14.33
C THR A 147 -53.18 -3.28 -14.33
N ILE A 148 -52.12 -3.96 -13.88
CA ILE A 148 -50.75 -3.41 -13.87
C ILE A 148 -49.90 -4.21 -14.86
N PRO A 149 -49.58 -3.65 -16.04
CA PRO A 149 -48.64 -4.26 -16.99
C PRO A 149 -47.26 -4.46 -16.37
N ALA A 150 -46.55 -5.51 -16.81
CA ALA A 150 -45.16 -5.76 -16.36
C ALA A 150 -44.21 -4.62 -16.74
N THR A 151 -44.51 -3.85 -17.80
CA THR A 151 -43.73 -2.69 -18.24
C THR A 151 -43.83 -1.49 -17.30
N ASP A 152 -44.86 -1.47 -16.45
CA ASP A 152 -45.16 -0.34 -15.57
C ASP A 152 -44.49 -0.53 -14.20
N VAL A 153 -43.78 -1.64 -14.01
CA VAL A 153 -42.95 -1.92 -12.82
C VAL A 153 -41.50 -1.58 -13.13
N THR A 154 -40.97 -0.56 -12.45
CA THR A 154 -39.56 -0.17 -12.55
C THR A 154 -38.79 -0.68 -11.34
N ASP A 155 -37.78 -1.52 -11.56
CA ASP A 155 -36.96 -2.13 -10.52
C ASP A 155 -35.98 -1.09 -9.92
N GLU A 156 -36.01 -0.91 -8.60
CA GLU A 156 -35.14 0.04 -7.87
C GLU A 156 -34.14 -0.69 -6.94
N ARG A 157 -34.09 -2.02 -6.95
CA ARG A 157 -33.33 -2.81 -5.96
C ARG A 157 -31.82 -2.62 -6.05
N LEU A 158 -31.31 -2.38 -7.25
CA LEU A 158 -29.87 -2.22 -7.50
C LEU A 158 -29.39 -0.78 -7.37
N ASP A 159 -30.30 0.16 -7.12
CA ASP A 159 -29.93 1.54 -6.82
C ASP A 159 -29.45 1.62 -5.37
N GLU A 160 -28.19 1.96 -5.17
CA GLU A 160 -27.54 2.03 -3.85
C GLU A 160 -28.12 3.14 -2.97
N GLU A 161 -28.69 4.20 -3.55
CA GLU A 161 -29.29 5.31 -2.79
C GLU A 161 -30.68 4.93 -2.28
N LEU A 162 -31.39 4.03 -2.96
CA LEU A 162 -32.77 3.64 -2.64
C LEU A 162 -32.88 2.30 -1.90
N CYS A 163 -32.07 1.31 -2.28
CA CYS A 163 -32.12 -0.05 -1.74
C CYS A 163 -30.74 -0.66 -1.53
N GLY A 164 -30.01 -0.90 -2.62
CA GLY A 164 -28.69 -1.53 -2.63
C GLY A 164 -28.68 -3.01 -2.24
N ILE A 165 -27.51 -3.63 -2.46
CA ILE A 165 -27.19 -5.00 -2.03
C ILE A 165 -26.38 -4.94 -0.72
N VAL A 166 -26.63 -5.88 0.18
CA VAL A 166 -25.83 -6.03 1.41
C VAL A 166 -24.36 -6.29 1.07
N SER A 167 -23.46 -5.54 1.70
CA SER A 167 -22.01 -5.63 1.53
C SER A 167 -21.29 -5.61 2.88
N SER A 168 -20.03 -6.05 2.89
CA SER A 168 -19.17 -5.99 4.07
C SER A 168 -18.69 -4.56 4.31
N LEU A 169 -18.93 -4.03 5.51
CA LEU A 169 -18.41 -2.74 5.97
C LEU A 169 -16.99 -2.84 6.53
N ILE A 170 -16.53 -4.06 6.82
CA ILE A 170 -15.17 -4.30 7.30
C ILE A 170 -14.21 -3.98 6.16
N THR A 171 -13.48 -2.89 6.32
CA THR A 171 -12.38 -2.49 5.46
C THR A 171 -11.09 -2.45 6.28
N ILE A 172 -9.97 -2.82 5.67
CA ILE A 172 -8.66 -2.64 6.31
C ILE A 172 -8.37 -1.13 6.25
N PRO A 173 -8.06 -0.47 7.37
CA PRO A 173 -7.73 0.96 7.38
C PRO A 173 -6.32 1.19 6.83
N THR A 174 -6.14 0.90 5.54
CA THR A 174 -4.86 1.04 4.83
C THR A 174 -4.35 2.48 4.88
N SER A 175 -5.24 3.47 4.96
CA SER A 175 -4.86 4.89 5.10
C SER A 175 -4.22 5.22 6.45
N GLN A 176 -4.66 4.61 7.56
CA GLN A 176 -4.02 4.82 8.87
C GLN A 176 -2.64 4.15 8.91
N PHE A 177 -2.55 2.94 8.36
CA PHE A 177 -1.26 2.26 8.20
C PHE A 177 -0.28 3.08 7.34
N LEU A 178 -0.75 3.65 6.23
CA LEU A 178 0.06 4.51 5.37
C LEU A 178 0.48 5.81 6.08
N GLN A 179 -0.39 6.43 6.87
CA GLN A 179 -0.05 7.63 7.64
C GLN A 179 1.01 7.37 8.72
N GLU A 180 0.89 6.25 9.44
CA GLU A 180 1.89 5.83 10.43
C GLU A 180 3.23 5.50 9.75
N TRP A 181 3.17 4.83 8.59
CA TRP A 181 4.33 4.55 7.76
C TRP A 181 5.03 5.82 7.27
N GLU A 182 4.30 6.80 6.72
CA GLU A 182 4.84 8.09 6.29
C GLU A 182 5.48 8.85 7.45
N THR A 183 4.86 8.82 8.64
CA THR A 183 5.41 9.45 9.85
C THR A 183 6.73 8.81 10.26
N TYR A 184 6.80 7.48 10.26
CA TYR A 184 8.03 6.73 10.55
C TYR A 184 9.14 7.03 9.55
N PHE A 185 8.83 7.01 8.24
CA PHE A 185 9.81 7.30 7.18
C PHE A 185 10.33 8.73 7.24
N THR A 186 9.46 9.69 7.48
CA THR A 186 9.85 11.10 7.65
C THR A 186 10.79 11.26 8.85
N GLY A 187 10.52 10.53 9.95
CA GLY A 187 11.39 10.52 11.12
C GLY A 187 12.78 9.91 10.86
N LEU A 188 12.84 8.81 10.11
CA LEU A 188 14.11 8.22 9.68
C LEU A 188 14.90 9.18 8.78
N GLN A 189 14.23 9.83 7.83
CA GLN A 189 14.86 10.79 6.93
C GLN A 189 15.44 11.98 7.72
N ALA A 190 14.69 12.57 8.65
CA ALA A 190 15.19 13.64 9.49
C ALA A 190 16.40 13.22 10.36
N SER A 191 16.44 11.97 10.84
CA SER A 191 17.59 11.46 11.58
C SER A 191 18.83 11.27 10.70
N LEU A 192 18.65 10.90 9.43
CA LEU A 192 19.73 10.76 8.46
C LEU A 192 20.24 12.13 8.00
N ASP A 193 19.34 13.08 7.75
CA ASP A 193 19.68 14.46 7.39
C ASP A 193 20.47 15.12 8.52
N GLY A 194 20.03 14.97 9.79
CA GLY A 194 20.76 15.49 10.94
C GLY A 194 22.17 14.90 11.11
N ALA A 195 22.32 13.58 10.89
CA ALA A 195 23.65 12.96 10.91
C ALA A 195 24.54 13.49 9.77
N THR A 196 23.95 13.76 8.61
CA THR A 196 24.66 14.33 7.45
C THR A 196 25.15 15.75 7.74
N ASP A 197 24.28 16.60 8.31
CA ASP A 197 24.62 17.96 8.71
C ASP A 197 25.76 18.00 9.74
N GLU A 198 25.76 17.07 10.71
CA GLU A 198 26.83 16.93 11.70
C GLU A 198 28.17 16.56 11.04
N TYR A 199 28.18 15.58 10.13
CA TYR A 199 29.39 15.21 9.38
C TYR A 199 29.92 16.35 8.50
N GLU A 200 29.03 17.11 7.84
CA GLU A 200 29.45 18.26 7.04
C GLU A 200 30.10 19.35 7.88
N GLN A 201 29.55 19.62 9.07
CA GLN A 201 30.16 20.56 10.02
C GLN A 201 31.53 20.09 10.49
N GLU A 202 31.68 18.80 10.84
CA GLU A 202 32.98 18.26 11.25
C GLU A 202 34.05 18.39 10.15
N ILE A 203 33.67 18.23 8.88
CA ILE A 203 34.58 18.39 7.74
C ILE A 203 34.98 19.85 7.54
N GLU A 204 34.03 20.79 7.61
CA GLU A 204 34.33 22.21 7.47
C GLU A 204 35.19 22.73 8.62
N ASP A 205 34.92 22.29 9.86
CA ASP A 205 35.75 22.61 11.02
C ASP A 205 37.17 22.05 10.85
N ALA A 206 37.31 20.80 10.38
CA ALA A 206 38.61 20.19 10.11
C ALA A 206 39.39 20.93 9.00
N ARG A 207 38.71 21.40 7.95
CA ARG A 207 39.32 22.20 6.87
C ARG A 207 39.78 23.57 7.37
N ALA A 208 38.94 24.25 8.15
CA ALA A 208 39.27 25.54 8.75
C ALA A 208 40.48 25.42 9.67
N GLN A 209 40.52 24.37 10.50
CA GLN A 209 41.66 24.11 11.38
C GLN A 209 42.94 23.84 10.58
N LEU A 210 42.89 22.98 9.56
CA LEU A 210 44.05 22.69 8.72
C LEU A 210 44.58 23.94 8.02
N GLN A 211 43.70 24.82 7.54
CA GLN A 211 44.10 26.08 6.93
C GLN A 211 44.79 27.00 7.94
N GLN A 212 44.31 27.04 9.17
CA GLN A 212 44.93 27.82 10.24
C GLN A 212 46.30 27.25 10.61
N ASP A 213 46.41 25.93 10.79
CA ASP A 213 47.67 25.25 11.10
C ASP A 213 48.74 25.51 10.02
N LEU A 214 48.36 25.55 8.74
CA LEU A 214 49.27 25.89 7.64
C LEU A 214 49.75 27.35 7.71
N LEU A 215 48.86 28.29 8.04
CA LEU A 215 49.22 29.70 8.19
C LEU A 215 50.16 29.91 9.37
N ASP A 216 49.88 29.25 10.49
CA ASP A 216 50.69 29.31 11.70
C ASP A 216 52.07 28.70 11.43
N PHE A 217 52.15 27.55 10.76
CA PHE A 217 53.41 26.95 10.34
C PHE A 217 54.22 27.87 9.41
N GLU A 218 53.59 28.49 8.41
CA GLU A 218 54.28 29.43 7.52
C GLU A 218 54.85 30.63 8.29
N GLN A 219 54.11 31.13 9.27
CA GLN A 219 54.54 32.24 10.11
C GLN A 219 55.72 31.84 10.99
N GLU A 220 55.62 30.70 11.68
CA GLU A 220 56.70 30.14 12.51
C GLU A 220 57.97 29.88 11.69
N PHE A 221 57.83 29.31 10.49
CA PHE A 221 58.95 29.08 9.60
C PHE A 221 59.63 30.38 9.16
N ARG A 222 58.85 31.42 8.83
CA ARG A 222 59.39 32.74 8.46
C ARG A 222 60.14 33.37 9.63
N ASP A 223 59.55 33.36 10.81
CA ASP A 223 60.14 33.93 12.02
C ASP A 223 61.47 33.21 12.39
N TRP A 224 61.47 31.88 12.33
CA TRP A 224 62.68 31.08 12.48
C TRP A 224 63.74 31.42 11.40
N PHE A 225 63.33 31.50 10.13
CA PHE A 225 64.27 31.74 9.02
C PHE A 225 64.89 33.15 9.07
N ASP A 226 64.12 34.17 9.45
CA ASP A 226 64.60 35.54 9.64
C ASP A 226 65.58 35.64 10.82
N GLN A 227 65.35 34.85 11.88
CA GLN A 227 66.32 34.70 12.97
C GLN A 227 67.64 34.13 12.45
N GLN A 228 67.60 33.08 11.62
CA GLN A 228 68.81 32.48 11.04
C GLN A 228 69.60 33.47 10.15
N GLN A 229 68.92 34.39 9.47
CA GLN A 229 69.60 35.43 8.66
C GLN A 229 70.25 36.53 9.51
N THR A 230 69.63 36.88 10.62
CA THR A 230 70.11 37.93 11.53
C THR A 230 71.32 37.46 12.35
N GLU A 231 71.37 36.17 12.68
CA GLU A 231 72.50 35.54 13.39
C GLU A 231 73.70 35.22 12.46
N GLY A 232 73.54 35.37 11.14
CA GLY A 232 74.55 35.08 10.13
C GLY A 232 74.67 33.58 9.85
N PHE A 233 74.73 33.20 8.58
CA PHE A 233 74.79 31.80 8.16
C PHE A 233 76.13 31.16 8.57
N VAL A 234 76.17 30.51 9.74
CA VAL A 234 77.37 29.82 10.25
C VAL A 234 77.51 28.47 9.52
N LEU A 235 78.58 28.30 8.74
CA LEU A 235 78.90 27.02 8.08
C LEU A 235 79.17 25.93 9.14
N ALA A 236 78.81 24.69 8.85
CA ALA A 236 78.93 23.54 9.79
C ALA A 236 80.34 23.34 10.41
N SER A 237 81.40 23.92 9.84
CA SER A 237 82.75 23.90 10.40
C SER A 237 82.98 24.89 11.56
N GLU A 238 82.05 25.80 11.84
CA GLU A 238 82.17 26.84 12.86
C GLU A 238 81.30 26.58 14.10
N LYS A 239 80.53 25.49 14.14
CA LYS A 239 79.84 25.02 15.36
C LYS A 239 80.84 24.43 16.35
N GLY A 240 81.47 25.30 17.15
CA GLY A 240 82.38 24.88 18.24
C GLY A 240 83.23 25.97 18.90
N GLN A 241 82.96 27.27 18.65
CA GLN A 241 83.62 28.37 19.36
C GLN A 241 82.61 29.15 20.23
N PRO A 242 83.07 29.81 21.32
CA PRO A 242 82.22 30.15 22.45
C PRO A 242 81.19 31.21 22.06
N GLY A 243 79.92 30.80 22.03
CA GLY A 243 78.76 31.66 21.73
C GLY A 243 77.59 31.03 20.98
N GLY A 244 77.71 29.81 20.43
CA GLY A 244 76.64 29.17 19.64
C GLY A 244 75.80 28.13 20.42
N VAL A 245 74.47 28.34 20.45
CA VAL A 245 73.39 27.45 20.93
C VAL A 245 73.15 26.36 19.85
N GLU A 246 72.75 25.10 20.06
CA GLU A 246 71.82 24.44 20.99
C GLU A 246 72.26 22.95 21.16
N THR A 247 71.93 22.30 22.28
CA THR A 247 72.36 20.92 22.56
C THR A 247 71.44 19.87 21.94
N TYR A 248 71.98 18.67 21.67
CA TYR A 248 71.33 17.56 20.95
C TYR A 248 69.94 17.14 21.48
N ASP A 249 69.60 17.50 22.71
CA ASP A 249 68.31 17.19 23.33
C ASP A 249 67.15 18.03 22.75
N ASP A 250 67.40 19.24 22.26
CA ASP A 250 66.35 20.13 21.73
C ASP A 250 65.88 19.73 20.32
N ALA A 251 66.75 19.09 19.52
CA ALA A 251 66.41 18.57 18.20
C ALA A 251 65.54 17.29 18.25
N ILE A 252 65.51 16.59 19.40
CA ILE A 252 64.66 15.42 19.61
C ILE A 252 63.22 15.84 19.95
N ALA A 253 63.04 16.94 20.68
CA ALA A 253 61.72 17.50 20.98
C ALA A 253 60.94 17.86 19.71
N HIS A 254 61.60 18.51 18.74
CA HIS A 254 60.96 18.84 17.45
C HIS A 254 60.65 17.62 16.57
N LYS A 255 61.33 16.49 16.80
CA LYS A 255 61.08 15.25 16.04
C LYS A 255 59.83 14.52 16.56
N GLU A 256 59.53 14.63 17.84
CA GLU A 256 58.30 14.06 18.42
C GLU A 256 57.04 14.86 18.02
N GLU A 257 57.14 16.18 17.84
CA GLU A 257 56.04 17.01 17.29
C GLU A 257 55.74 16.67 15.81
N PHE A 258 56.78 16.45 14.99
CA PHE A 258 56.60 16.12 13.57
C PHE A 258 55.98 14.73 13.34
N THR A 259 56.17 13.80 14.28
CA THR A 259 55.70 12.40 14.14
C THR A 259 54.19 12.27 14.44
N GLN A 260 53.56 13.23 15.11
CA GLN A 260 52.11 13.21 15.37
C GLN A 260 51.24 13.49 14.12
N HIS A 261 51.82 14.05 13.05
CA HIS A 261 51.07 14.43 11.84
C HIS A 261 51.08 13.38 10.70
N GLU A 262 51.94 12.36 10.74
CA GLU A 262 52.03 11.34 9.66
C GLU A 262 50.97 10.22 9.74
N GLY A 263 50.05 10.27 10.70
CA GLY A 263 49.03 9.22 10.92
C GLY A 263 47.81 9.24 9.99
N LYS A 264 47.66 10.21 9.08
CA LYS A 264 46.47 10.31 8.21
C LYS A 264 46.84 10.20 6.73
N THR A 265 47.04 8.98 6.26
CA THR A 265 46.97 8.66 4.83
C THR A 265 45.55 8.92 4.32
N VAL A 266 45.37 10.04 3.61
CA VAL A 266 44.16 10.28 2.79
C VAL A 266 44.31 9.46 1.51
N THR A 267 43.89 8.20 1.57
CA THR A 267 43.72 7.36 0.39
C THR A 267 42.29 6.84 0.39
N GLU A 268 41.40 7.58 -0.27
CA GLU A 268 40.30 7.09 -1.11
C GLU A 268 39.38 8.28 -1.41
N ALA A 269 39.19 8.54 -2.71
CA ALA A 269 38.23 9.52 -3.18
C ALA A 269 36.83 9.07 -2.75
N HIS A 270 36.24 9.78 -1.79
CA HIS A 270 34.84 9.63 -1.43
C HIS A 270 34.00 10.17 -2.60
N GLU A 271 33.43 9.26 -3.38
CA GLU A 271 32.26 9.57 -4.21
C GLU A 271 31.09 10.03 -3.30
N PRO A 272 30.25 10.98 -3.74
CA PRO A 272 29.21 11.57 -2.89
C PRO A 272 28.13 10.54 -2.51
N LEU A 273 27.83 10.44 -1.21
CA LEU A 273 27.01 9.39 -0.60
C LEU A 273 25.50 9.38 -0.96
N PHE A 274 24.99 10.37 -1.71
CA PHE A 274 23.62 10.32 -2.26
C PHE A 274 23.52 11.00 -3.64
N GLY A 275 24.29 10.51 -4.61
CA GLY A 275 23.83 10.55 -5.99
C GLY A 275 22.55 9.72 -6.16
N ALA A 276 21.72 10.01 -7.15
CA ALA A 276 20.56 9.16 -7.48
C ALA A 276 20.99 7.68 -7.46
N TYR A 277 20.39 6.87 -6.58
CA TYR A 277 20.69 5.45 -6.47
C TYR A 277 20.59 4.82 -7.85
N ARG A 278 21.74 4.38 -8.36
CA ARG A 278 21.90 3.75 -9.66
C ARG A 278 22.63 2.45 -9.40
N GLU A 279 22.00 1.36 -9.79
CA GLU A 279 22.64 0.05 -9.77
C GLU A 279 23.62 -0.04 -10.93
N GLU A 280 24.84 -0.48 -10.64
CA GLU A 280 25.77 -0.86 -11.70
C GLU A 280 25.23 -2.09 -12.43
N ILE A 281 25.19 -2.02 -13.77
CA ILE A 281 24.68 -3.09 -14.61
C ILE A 281 25.82 -3.77 -15.35
N SER A 282 25.93 -5.09 -15.17
CA SER A 282 26.88 -5.93 -15.89
C SER A 282 26.21 -6.61 -17.08
N THR A 283 26.84 -6.60 -18.25
CA THR A 283 26.29 -7.25 -19.46
C THR A 283 26.89 -8.63 -19.67
N VAL A 284 26.02 -9.63 -19.91
CA VAL A 284 26.38 -11.03 -20.12
C VAL A 284 25.64 -11.59 -21.34
N SER A 285 26.29 -12.44 -22.12
CA SER A 285 25.66 -13.15 -23.23
C SER A 285 25.12 -14.52 -22.78
N GLY A 286 23.86 -14.80 -23.10
CA GLY A 286 23.17 -16.04 -22.80
C GLY A 286 23.51 -17.15 -23.80
N THR A 287 24.44 -18.03 -23.42
CA THR A 287 24.59 -19.33 -24.09
C THR A 287 25.12 -20.39 -23.13
N GLY A 288 24.59 -21.61 -23.21
CA GLY A 288 25.01 -22.70 -22.32
C GLY A 288 24.65 -22.42 -20.88
N THR A 289 25.56 -22.64 -19.93
CA THR A 289 25.32 -22.34 -18.52
C THR A 289 25.88 -20.98 -18.15
N VAL A 290 25.02 -20.09 -17.68
CA VAL A 290 25.38 -18.75 -17.20
C VAL A 290 25.15 -18.69 -15.70
N THR A 291 26.15 -18.23 -14.94
CA THR A 291 26.03 -18.01 -13.50
C THR A 291 26.20 -16.54 -13.21
N LEU A 292 25.17 -15.91 -12.66
CA LEU A 292 25.21 -14.52 -12.22
C LEU A 292 25.51 -14.50 -10.71
N ASN A 293 26.47 -13.67 -10.31
CA ASN A 293 26.87 -13.57 -8.90
C ASN A 293 26.44 -12.20 -8.36
N ALA A 294 25.54 -12.21 -7.38
CA ALA A 294 25.03 -10.98 -6.77
C ALA A 294 26.10 -10.23 -5.97
N ASP A 295 27.21 -10.87 -5.60
CA ASP A 295 28.36 -10.20 -4.97
C ASP A 295 29.15 -9.35 -5.97
N ASN A 296 29.06 -9.68 -7.27
CA ASN A 296 29.83 -9.01 -8.32
C ASN A 296 29.07 -7.85 -8.97
N SER A 297 27.73 -7.92 -9.03
CA SER A 297 26.89 -6.90 -9.64
C SER A 297 25.47 -7.00 -9.11
N PRO A 298 24.82 -5.88 -8.73
CA PRO A 298 23.43 -5.86 -8.26
C PRO A 298 22.42 -6.09 -9.41
N ALA A 299 22.80 -5.70 -10.63
CA ALA A 299 21.99 -5.89 -11.83
C ALA A 299 22.78 -6.51 -12.99
N TYR A 300 22.09 -7.29 -13.82
CA TYR A 300 22.62 -7.86 -15.06
C TYR A 300 21.72 -7.58 -16.26
N ARG A 301 22.34 -7.28 -17.41
CA ARG A 301 21.71 -7.41 -18.72
C ARG A 301 22.14 -8.74 -19.33
N LEU A 302 21.17 -9.62 -19.58
CA LEU A 302 21.39 -10.94 -20.17
C LEU A 302 20.84 -10.96 -21.59
N THR A 303 21.71 -10.79 -22.58
CA THR A 303 21.31 -10.84 -24.00
C THR A 303 21.31 -12.29 -24.50
N MET A 304 20.16 -12.81 -24.88
CA MET A 304 19.99 -14.21 -25.28
C MET A 304 20.59 -14.49 -26.67
N ALA A 305 21.64 -15.30 -26.72
CA ALA A 305 22.36 -15.66 -27.96
C ALA A 305 22.22 -17.16 -28.32
N GLY A 306 21.64 -17.97 -27.43
CA GLY A 306 21.42 -19.40 -27.59
C GLY A 306 20.66 -19.98 -26.41
N THR A 307 20.40 -21.30 -26.44
CA THR A 307 19.80 -22.01 -25.30
C THR A 307 20.63 -21.79 -24.04
N THR A 308 19.99 -21.30 -22.98
CA THR A 308 20.68 -20.88 -21.75
C THR A 308 20.10 -21.54 -20.51
N THR A 309 20.96 -21.95 -19.58
CA THR A 309 20.60 -22.33 -18.22
C THR A 309 21.15 -21.30 -17.25
N LEU A 310 20.26 -20.60 -16.54
CA LEU A 310 20.59 -19.54 -15.60
C LEU A 310 20.75 -20.09 -14.18
N ASN A 311 21.94 -19.87 -13.62
CA ASN A 311 22.26 -20.08 -12.21
C ASN A 311 22.49 -18.72 -11.53
N LEU A 312 22.19 -18.66 -10.23
CA LEU A 312 22.44 -17.50 -9.39
C LEU A 312 23.30 -17.93 -8.20
N SER A 313 24.18 -17.03 -7.75
CA SER A 313 25.10 -17.28 -6.64
C SER A 313 25.33 -16.01 -5.83
N THR A 314 25.69 -16.20 -4.57
CA THR A 314 26.19 -15.16 -3.64
C THR A 314 26.94 -15.87 -2.53
N THR A 315 27.87 -15.18 -1.90
CA THR A 315 28.58 -15.62 -0.68
C THR A 315 28.12 -14.87 0.56
N SER A 316 27.23 -13.86 0.41
CA SER A 316 26.68 -13.09 1.52
C SER A 316 25.79 -13.96 2.41
N SER A 317 25.89 -13.78 3.73
CA SER A 317 24.96 -14.38 4.70
C SER A 317 23.71 -13.53 4.93
N GLU A 318 23.62 -12.36 4.30
CA GLU A 318 22.50 -11.42 4.43
C GLU A 318 21.45 -11.63 3.32
N VAL A 319 20.37 -10.85 3.36
CA VAL A 319 19.37 -10.84 2.30
C VAL A 319 19.92 -10.10 1.10
N VAL A 320 19.92 -10.73 -0.06
CA VAL A 320 20.46 -10.16 -1.31
C VAL A 320 19.40 -10.20 -2.40
N SER A 321 19.26 -9.09 -3.12
CA SER A 321 18.47 -8.98 -4.33
C SER A 321 19.37 -8.88 -5.57
N LEU A 322 18.94 -9.50 -6.67
CA LEU A 322 19.58 -9.42 -7.97
C LEU A 322 18.55 -9.12 -9.05
N SER A 323 18.78 -8.07 -9.82
CA SER A 323 17.96 -7.70 -10.98
C SER A 323 18.55 -8.26 -12.27
N VAL A 324 17.71 -8.84 -13.13
CA VAL A 324 18.14 -9.36 -14.44
C VAL A 324 17.19 -8.86 -15.52
N PHE A 325 17.73 -8.12 -16.48
CA PHE A 325 17.06 -7.73 -17.71
C PHE A 325 17.42 -8.74 -18.80
N LEU A 326 16.51 -9.67 -19.08
CA LEU A 326 16.69 -10.69 -20.10
C LEU A 326 16.19 -10.17 -21.44
N GLU A 327 17.06 -10.11 -22.44
CA GLU A 327 16.75 -9.57 -23.76
C GLU A 327 16.69 -10.71 -24.79
N GLN A 328 15.52 -10.93 -25.37
CA GLN A 328 15.35 -11.83 -26.52
C GLN A 328 15.60 -11.04 -27.81
N GLY A 329 16.46 -11.59 -28.68
CA GLY A 329 16.62 -11.05 -30.03
C GLY A 329 15.44 -11.39 -30.95
N GLY A 330 15.56 -11.06 -32.24
CA GLY A 330 14.54 -11.37 -33.26
C GLY A 330 14.26 -12.87 -33.46
N THR A 331 15.17 -13.73 -32.99
CA THR A 331 14.90 -15.15 -32.75
C THR A 331 14.95 -15.38 -31.24
N ALA A 332 13.83 -15.81 -30.66
CA ALA A 332 13.80 -16.16 -29.25
C ALA A 332 14.57 -17.45 -28.98
N HIS A 333 15.34 -17.45 -27.89
CA HIS A 333 16.08 -18.61 -27.43
C HIS A 333 15.50 -19.13 -26.11
N PRO A 334 15.44 -20.46 -25.92
CA PRO A 334 14.91 -21.04 -24.69
C PRO A 334 15.84 -20.77 -23.51
N ILE A 335 15.25 -20.49 -22.35
CA ILE A 335 15.95 -20.37 -21.08
C ILE A 335 15.40 -21.38 -20.06
N THR A 336 16.29 -21.98 -19.29
CA THR A 336 15.96 -22.79 -18.13
C THR A 336 16.58 -22.17 -16.88
N PHE A 337 15.88 -22.28 -15.75
CA PHE A 337 16.36 -21.76 -14.47
C PHE A 337 16.83 -22.92 -13.59
N SER A 338 17.87 -22.67 -12.80
CA SER A 338 18.38 -23.66 -11.85
C SER A 338 17.30 -24.07 -10.84
N SER A 339 17.42 -25.28 -10.30
CA SER A 339 16.48 -25.78 -9.29
C SER A 339 16.50 -24.99 -7.97
N ALA A 340 17.52 -24.17 -7.74
CA ALA A 340 17.59 -23.26 -6.60
C ALA A 340 16.62 -22.08 -6.71
N ILE A 341 16.19 -21.73 -7.92
CA ILE A 341 15.20 -20.68 -8.17
C ILE A 341 13.79 -21.25 -8.01
N LYS A 342 12.98 -20.58 -7.17
CA LYS A 342 11.58 -20.92 -6.89
C LYS A 342 10.67 -19.79 -7.37
N TRP A 343 9.63 -20.17 -8.08
CA TRP A 343 8.62 -19.26 -8.62
C TRP A 343 7.32 -19.37 -7.85
N ARG A 344 6.52 -18.30 -7.86
CA ARG A 344 5.19 -18.29 -7.26
C ARG A 344 4.33 -19.37 -7.92
N GLY A 345 3.74 -20.25 -7.11
CA GLY A 345 2.93 -21.38 -7.62
C GLY A 345 3.74 -22.51 -8.27
N GLY A 346 5.07 -22.40 -8.33
CA GLY A 346 5.95 -23.41 -8.95
C GLY A 346 6.02 -23.33 -10.48
N GLU A 347 5.34 -22.38 -11.10
CA GLU A 347 5.33 -22.19 -12.55
C GLU A 347 6.40 -21.17 -12.97
N ILE A 348 7.21 -21.54 -13.96
CA ILE A 348 8.22 -20.64 -14.53
C ILE A 348 7.50 -19.65 -15.46
N PRO A 349 7.74 -18.33 -15.34
CA PRO A 349 7.17 -17.35 -16.25
C PRO A 349 7.57 -17.62 -17.70
N ASP A 350 6.64 -17.39 -18.63
CA ASP A 350 6.97 -17.42 -20.05
C ASP A 350 7.81 -16.18 -20.41
N VAL A 351 9.00 -16.43 -20.96
CA VAL A 351 9.98 -15.40 -21.35
C VAL A 351 10.53 -15.68 -22.76
N SER A 352 9.68 -16.29 -23.60
CA SER A 352 10.06 -16.85 -24.90
C SER A 352 9.63 -16.02 -26.12
N GLU A 353 9.05 -14.83 -25.93
CA GLU A 353 8.67 -13.97 -27.05
C GLU A 353 9.90 -13.28 -27.68
N PRO A 354 10.05 -13.27 -29.02
CA PRO A 354 11.12 -12.55 -29.71
C PRO A 354 11.00 -11.04 -29.58
N ASN A 355 12.12 -10.32 -29.56
CA ASN A 355 12.20 -8.85 -29.42
C ASN A 355 11.57 -8.31 -28.12
N PHE A 356 11.54 -9.11 -27.06
CA PHE A 356 11.08 -8.69 -25.74
C PHE A 356 12.24 -8.56 -24.77
N THR A 357 12.12 -7.60 -23.86
CA THR A 357 12.94 -7.51 -22.65
C THR A 357 12.10 -7.87 -21.44
N TYR A 358 12.57 -8.82 -20.64
CA TYR A 358 11.90 -9.26 -19.41
C TYR A 358 12.69 -8.76 -18.20
N ALA A 359 12.02 -8.03 -17.32
CA ALA A 359 12.57 -7.60 -16.05
C ALA A 359 12.29 -8.67 -14.99
N LEU A 360 13.34 -9.33 -14.53
CA LEU A 360 13.29 -10.36 -13.51
C LEU A 360 13.99 -9.86 -12.24
N THR A 361 13.42 -10.17 -11.08
CA THR A 361 14.06 -9.92 -9.78
C THR A 361 14.17 -11.23 -9.02
N PHE A 362 15.33 -11.43 -8.40
CA PHE A 362 15.60 -12.60 -7.58
C PHE A 362 16.03 -12.17 -6.19
N ILE A 363 15.50 -12.83 -5.15
CA ILE A 363 15.85 -12.54 -3.75
C ILE A 363 16.28 -13.83 -3.07
N THR A 364 17.38 -13.80 -2.33
CA THR A 364 17.79 -14.88 -1.44
C THR A 364 17.95 -14.37 -0.01
N TYR A 365 17.64 -15.23 0.95
CA TYR A 365 17.77 -14.96 2.39
C TYR A 365 18.66 -15.99 3.10
N ASN A 366 19.26 -16.91 2.34
CA ASN A 366 19.97 -18.08 2.87
C ASN A 366 21.28 -18.37 2.11
N GLY A 367 22.04 -17.31 1.82
CA GLY A 367 23.34 -17.40 1.16
C GLY A 367 23.30 -18.06 -0.21
N GLY A 368 22.25 -17.78 -0.99
CA GLY A 368 22.13 -18.27 -2.36
C GLY A 368 21.70 -19.73 -2.50
N THR A 369 21.37 -20.42 -1.40
CA THR A 369 20.86 -21.81 -1.43
C THR A 369 19.47 -21.87 -2.07
N THR A 370 18.66 -20.84 -1.88
CA THR A 370 17.33 -20.70 -2.49
C THR A 370 17.12 -19.26 -2.94
N TRP A 371 16.62 -19.11 -4.17
CA TRP A 371 16.29 -17.83 -4.78
C TRP A 371 14.79 -17.77 -5.05
N LEU A 372 14.14 -16.68 -4.66
CA LEU A 372 12.75 -16.40 -4.99
C LEU A 372 12.72 -15.53 -6.23
N GLY A 373 12.17 -16.05 -7.33
CA GLY A 373 12.09 -15.36 -8.62
C GLY A 373 10.74 -14.67 -8.82
N PHE A 374 10.78 -13.47 -9.39
CA PHE A 374 9.63 -12.66 -9.75
C PHE A 374 9.79 -12.13 -11.17
N LEU A 375 8.73 -12.22 -11.98
CA LEU A 375 8.62 -11.44 -13.20
C LEU A 375 8.02 -10.09 -12.83
N ALA A 376 8.80 -9.03 -12.98
CA ALA A 376 8.39 -7.65 -12.71
C ALA A 376 7.67 -7.02 -13.91
N GLY A 377 8.00 -7.46 -15.13
CA GLY A 377 7.33 -7.04 -16.35
C GLY A 377 8.00 -7.57 -17.62
N ASP A 378 7.23 -7.55 -18.70
CA ASP A 378 7.57 -7.90 -20.06
C ASP A 378 7.37 -6.67 -20.96
N PHE A 379 8.34 -6.39 -21.81
CA PHE A 379 8.37 -5.16 -22.60
C PHE A 379 8.73 -5.46 -24.05
N ASP A 380 7.81 -5.15 -24.96
CA ASP A 380 8.07 -5.15 -26.40
C ASP A 380 9.07 -4.04 -26.73
N VAL A 381 10.20 -4.41 -27.31
CA VAL A 381 11.27 -3.48 -27.72
C VAL A 381 11.49 -3.47 -29.24
N SER A 382 10.49 -3.94 -30.01
CA SER A 382 10.51 -3.97 -31.48
C SER A 382 10.38 -2.61 -32.17
#